data_AF-A0A822F3J7-F1
#
_entry.id   AF-A0A822F3J7-F1
#
_cell.length_a   1.000
_cell.length_b   1.000
_cell.length_c   1.000
_cell.angle_alpha   90.00
_cell.angle_beta   90.00
_cell.angle_gamma   90.00
#
_symmetry.space_group_name_H-M   'P 1'
#
loop_
_entity.id
_entity.type
_entity.pdbx_description
1 polymer ?
#
loop_
_entity_poly.entity_id
_entity_poly.type
_entity_poly.pdbx_seq_one_letter_code
_entity_poly.pdbx_strand_id
1 'polypeptide(L)'
;MDRTEKDSRKLRARDLGIPFDGTPGKYNAITDVDDVQVGFSTIIQGDSIRTGVTAIFPRGADKPSNEQRCFANWFSLNGNGEMTGIHFLTESGYLAAPVLITNSNSIGICYDSATKWMVQQQEISVA
;
A
#
# COMPACT_ATOMS: atom_id res chain seq x y z
N MET A 1 27.53 22.13 -12.08
CA MET A 1 26.47 22.63 -12.96
C MET A 1 25.15 22.40 -12.25
N ASP A 2 24.49 23.53 -12.02
CA ASP A 2 23.33 23.78 -11.19
C ASP A 2 22.13 22.90 -11.59
N ARG A 3 21.58 22.15 -10.63
CA ARG A 3 20.25 21.51 -10.74
C ARG A 3 19.30 22.29 -9.85
N THR A 4 18.94 23.50 -10.31
CA THR A 4 17.78 24.23 -9.84
C THR A 4 16.59 23.28 -9.69
N GLU A 5 15.99 23.28 -8.50
CA GLU A 5 14.77 22.59 -8.14
C GLU A 5 13.72 22.74 -9.24
N LYS A 6 13.49 21.66 -9.98
CA LYS A 6 12.33 21.52 -10.84
C LYS A 6 11.35 20.68 -10.03
N ASP A 7 10.26 21.29 -9.57
CA ASP A 7 9.07 20.58 -9.12
C ASP A 7 8.54 19.73 -10.29
N SER A 8 9.17 18.57 -10.51
CA SER A 8 8.93 17.73 -11.66
C SER A 8 7.85 16.72 -11.29
N ARG A 9 6.64 17.21 -11.01
CA ARG A 9 5.48 16.33 -11.01
C ARG A 9 5.41 15.69 -12.40
N LYS A 10 5.73 14.40 -12.51
CA LYS A 10 5.63 13.67 -13.78
C LYS A 10 4.18 13.76 -14.25
N LEU A 11 3.98 14.12 -15.51
CA LEU A 11 2.65 14.23 -16.12
C LEU A 11 1.90 12.91 -15.96
N ARG A 12 0.63 12.99 -15.58
CA ARG A 12 -0.32 11.88 -15.56
C ARG A 12 -1.15 11.89 -16.83
N ALA A 13 -1.84 10.79 -17.08
CA ALA A 13 -2.61 10.60 -18.31
C ALA A 13 -3.67 11.71 -18.56
N ARG A 14 -4.34 12.22 -17.51
CA ARG A 14 -5.29 13.35 -17.63
C ARG A 14 -4.60 14.67 -18.00
N ASP A 15 -3.36 14.90 -17.54
CA ASP A 15 -2.58 16.10 -17.89
C ASP A 15 -2.20 16.11 -19.39
N LEU A 16 -2.22 14.94 -20.03
CA LEU A 16 -1.98 14.75 -21.46
C LEU A 16 -3.27 14.79 -22.30
N GLY A 17 -4.43 15.08 -21.68
CA GLY A 17 -5.71 15.17 -22.38
C GLY A 17 -6.38 13.83 -22.69
N ILE A 18 -5.95 12.72 -22.07
CA ILE A 18 -6.62 11.42 -22.26
C ILE A 18 -8.01 11.47 -21.61
N PRO A 19 -9.10 11.20 -22.37
CA PRO A 19 -10.47 11.38 -21.88
C PRO A 19 -10.92 10.16 -21.07
N PHE A 20 -10.73 10.21 -19.75
CA PHE A 20 -11.32 9.25 -18.83
C PHE A 20 -12.63 9.78 -18.24
N ASP A 21 -13.58 8.88 -18.01
CA ASP A 21 -14.85 9.19 -17.36
C ASP A 21 -14.67 9.69 -15.91
N GLY A 22 -15.66 10.43 -15.44
CA GLY A 22 -15.76 10.91 -14.06
C GLY A 22 -14.82 12.08 -13.71
N THR A 23 -15.09 12.68 -12.54
CA THR A 23 -14.25 13.74 -11.94
C THR A 23 -13.45 13.14 -10.79
N PRO A 24 -12.11 13.21 -10.81
CA PRO A 24 -11.29 12.66 -9.73
C PRO A 24 -11.35 13.52 -8.46
N GLY A 25 -10.91 12.94 -7.34
CA GLY A 25 -10.60 13.69 -6.13
C GLY A 25 -9.41 14.64 -6.32
N LYS A 26 -9.06 15.38 -5.27
CA LYS A 26 -8.04 16.44 -5.28
C LYS A 26 -6.68 15.93 -5.76
N TYR A 27 -6.27 14.75 -5.31
CA TYR A 27 -4.99 14.14 -5.64
C TYR A 27 -5.08 13.16 -6.80
N ASN A 28 -6.29 12.82 -7.26
CA ASN A 28 -6.55 11.76 -8.24
C ASN A 28 -5.78 10.48 -7.86
N ALA A 29 -5.91 10.07 -6.60
CA ALA A 29 -5.17 8.97 -5.99
C ALA A 29 -6.00 8.30 -4.87
N ILE A 30 -5.60 7.10 -4.46
CA ILE A 30 -6.30 6.37 -3.37
C ILE A 30 -6.29 7.13 -2.04
N THR A 31 -5.31 8.01 -1.82
CA THR A 31 -5.19 8.88 -0.64
C THR A 31 -6.19 10.05 -0.64
N ASP A 32 -7.05 10.17 -1.67
CA ASP A 32 -8.25 11.02 -1.59
C ASP A 32 -9.32 10.44 -0.66
N VAL A 33 -9.22 9.15 -0.30
CA VAL A 33 -10.05 8.54 0.75
C VAL A 33 -9.44 8.88 2.11
N ASP A 34 -10.26 9.43 3.01
CA ASP A 34 -9.83 9.83 4.35
C ASP A 34 -9.09 8.70 5.08
N ASP A 35 -8.05 9.08 5.83
CA ASP A 35 -7.11 8.22 6.56
C ASP A 35 -6.22 7.29 5.72
N VAL A 36 -6.52 7.05 4.44
CA VAL A 36 -5.72 6.14 3.63
C VAL A 36 -4.32 6.74 3.40
N GLN A 37 -3.30 6.01 3.87
CA GLN A 37 -1.91 6.36 3.66
C GLN A 37 -1.22 5.32 2.77
N VAL A 38 -0.27 5.78 1.95
CA VAL A 38 0.55 4.93 1.08
C VAL A 38 2.02 5.26 1.32
N GLY A 39 2.81 4.23 1.58
CA GLY A 39 4.26 4.29 1.67
C GLY A 39 4.92 3.37 0.65
N PHE A 40 6.15 3.69 0.24
CA PHE A 40 6.91 2.85 -0.68
C PHE A 40 8.38 2.84 -0.30
N SER A 41 9.02 1.68 -0.51
CA SER A 41 10.47 1.51 -0.50
C SER A 41 10.89 0.97 -1.86
N THR A 42 11.79 1.70 -2.52
CA THR A 42 12.29 1.36 -3.86
C THR A 42 13.76 1.02 -3.75
N ILE A 43 14.14 -0.17 -4.21
CA ILE A 43 15.51 -0.66 -4.21
C ILE A 43 15.99 -0.72 -5.65
N ILE A 44 16.92 0.18 -5.98
CA ILE A 44 17.62 0.25 -7.25
C ILE A 44 19.11 0.13 -6.95
N GLN A 45 19.70 -1.03 -7.26
CA GLN A 45 21.11 -1.30 -6.98
C GLN A 45 21.77 -2.03 -8.16
N GLY A 46 22.98 -1.57 -8.52
CA GLY A 46 23.73 -2.07 -9.68
C GLY A 46 22.87 -2.06 -10.95
N ASP A 47 23.10 -3.06 -11.81
CA ASP A 47 22.44 -3.14 -13.12
C ASP A 47 21.17 -4.00 -13.12
N SER A 48 20.94 -4.82 -12.09
CA SER A 48 19.88 -5.84 -12.12
C SER A 48 18.86 -5.76 -10.99
N ILE A 49 19.17 -5.10 -9.86
CA ILE A 49 18.24 -5.05 -8.73
C ILE A 49 17.28 -3.89 -8.93
N ARG A 50 16.02 -4.19 -9.23
CA ARG A 50 14.92 -3.25 -9.38
C ARG A 50 13.68 -3.82 -8.70
N THR A 51 13.58 -3.62 -7.39
CA THR A 51 12.50 -4.19 -6.58
C THR A 51 12.02 -3.20 -5.52
N GLY A 52 11.06 -3.59 -4.70
CA GLY A 52 10.55 -2.76 -3.64
C GLY A 52 9.36 -3.36 -2.93
N VAL A 53 8.78 -2.54 -2.06
CA VAL A 53 7.52 -2.82 -1.36
C VAL A 53 6.69 -1.55 -1.38
N THR A 54 5.39 -1.69 -1.66
CA THR A 54 4.39 -0.65 -1.41
C THR A 54 3.54 -1.10 -0.24
N ALA A 55 3.28 -0.20 0.71
CA ALA A 55 2.40 -0.42 1.85
C ALA A 55 1.21 0.53 1.76
N ILE A 56 0.00 -0.01 1.94
CA ILE A 56 -1.23 0.76 2.01
C ILE A 56 -1.82 0.54 3.41
N PHE A 57 -2.03 1.62 4.14
CA PHE A 57 -2.65 1.62 5.46
C PHE A 57 -4.08 2.17 5.32
N PRO A 58 -5.11 1.31 5.34
CA PRO A 58 -6.50 1.72 5.08
C PRO A 58 -7.06 2.73 6.10
N ARG A 59 -6.44 2.80 7.29
CA ARG A 59 -6.83 3.66 8.40
C ARG A 59 -5.68 4.56 8.89
N GLY A 60 -4.59 4.63 8.14
CA GLY A 60 -3.36 5.32 8.55
C GLY A 60 -2.45 4.46 9.42
N ALA A 61 -1.13 4.67 9.30
CA ALA A 61 -0.11 3.90 9.99
C ALA A 61 0.01 4.25 11.49
N ASP A 62 -0.36 5.48 11.86
CA ASP A 62 -0.19 6.03 13.20
C ASP A 62 -1.36 5.72 14.15
N LYS A 63 -2.44 5.10 13.65
CA LYS A 63 -3.61 4.75 14.47
C LYS A 63 -3.34 3.50 15.30
N PRO A 64 -3.88 3.41 16.53
CA PRO A 64 -3.72 2.22 17.36
C PRO A 64 -4.40 1.00 16.73
N SER A 65 -3.88 -0.18 17.05
CA SER A 65 -4.24 -1.44 16.38
C SER A 65 -5.75 -1.79 16.42
N ASN A 66 -6.48 -1.35 17.45
CA ASN A 66 -7.92 -1.52 17.58
C ASN A 66 -8.73 -0.64 16.59
N GLU A 67 -8.16 0.45 16.10
CA GLU A 67 -8.77 1.38 15.14
C GLU A 67 -8.37 1.12 13.68
N GLN A 68 -7.38 0.24 13.45
CA GLN A 68 -6.89 -0.08 12.11
C GLN A 68 -7.83 -0.99 11.29
N ARG A 69 -8.89 -1.52 11.91
CA ARG A 69 -9.83 -2.43 11.25
C ARG A 69 -10.73 -1.69 10.26
N CYS A 70 -10.94 -2.29 9.09
CA CYS A 70 -11.95 -1.86 8.13
C CYS A 70 -12.63 -3.06 7.46
N PHE A 71 -13.91 -2.93 7.10
CA PHE A 71 -14.57 -3.96 6.28
C PHE A 71 -13.85 -4.08 4.94
N ALA A 72 -13.64 -5.32 4.49
CA ALA A 72 -12.88 -5.61 3.28
C ALA A 72 -13.41 -6.87 2.61
N ASN A 73 -13.11 -6.99 1.32
CA ASN A 73 -13.38 -8.18 0.54
C ASN A 73 -12.31 -8.33 -0.54
N TRP A 74 -12.25 -9.51 -1.18
CA TRP A 74 -11.33 -9.81 -2.27
C TRP A 74 -12.05 -10.60 -3.36
N PHE A 75 -11.48 -10.57 -4.56
CA PHE A 75 -11.97 -11.34 -5.70
C PHE A 75 -10.80 -11.77 -6.57
N SER A 76 -10.84 -13.01 -7.07
CA SER A 76 -9.87 -13.53 -8.03
C SER A 76 -10.52 -13.68 -9.39
N LEU A 77 -10.11 -12.82 -10.32
CA LEU A 77 -10.43 -13.02 -11.74
C LEU A 77 -9.62 -14.20 -12.32
N ASN A 78 -8.34 -14.30 -11.93
CA ASN A 78 -7.44 -15.39 -12.28
C ASN A 78 -6.42 -15.61 -11.17
N GLY A 79 -6.27 -16.85 -10.71
CA GLY A 79 -5.44 -17.21 -9.56
C GLY A 79 -3.96 -17.40 -9.85
N ASN A 80 -3.42 -16.93 -10.97
CA ASN A 80 -1.99 -17.03 -11.26
C ASN A 80 -1.19 -15.92 -10.54
N GLY A 81 -1.21 -15.96 -9.21
CA GLY A 81 -0.60 -15.00 -8.31
C GLY A 81 -0.72 -15.47 -6.86
N GLU A 82 -0.31 -14.64 -5.91
CA GLU A 82 -0.32 -14.99 -4.49
C GLU A 82 -0.80 -13.80 -3.64
N MET A 83 -1.60 -14.07 -2.62
CA MET A 83 -2.17 -13.10 -1.68
C MET A 83 -2.41 -13.77 -0.32
N THR A 84 -1.54 -13.48 0.64
CA THR A 84 -1.68 -13.99 2.01
C THR A 84 -2.85 -13.33 2.75
N GLY A 85 -3.44 -14.03 3.72
CA GLY A 85 -4.46 -13.46 4.63
C GLY A 85 -5.90 -13.54 4.12
N ILE A 86 -6.13 -14.00 2.88
CA ILE A 86 -7.46 -14.07 2.27
C ILE A 86 -8.46 -14.98 3.01
N HIS A 87 -7.99 -16.06 3.63
CA HIS A 87 -8.88 -16.99 4.34
C HIS A 87 -9.54 -16.33 5.56
N PHE A 88 -8.75 -15.63 6.38
CA PHE A 88 -9.28 -14.89 7.52
C PHE A 88 -10.14 -13.71 7.08
N LEU A 89 -9.74 -12.99 6.03
CA LEU A 89 -10.54 -11.89 5.47
C LEU A 89 -11.90 -12.39 4.96
N THR A 90 -11.94 -13.56 4.31
CA THR A 90 -13.19 -14.19 3.85
C THR A 90 -14.12 -14.55 5.02
N GLU A 91 -13.58 -15.11 6.10
CA GLU A 91 -14.36 -15.52 7.27
C GLU A 91 -14.84 -14.31 8.09
N SER A 92 -13.96 -13.36 8.35
CA SER A 92 -14.21 -12.25 9.28
C SER A 92 -14.84 -11.02 8.62
N GLY A 93 -14.68 -10.87 7.29
CA GLY A 93 -15.15 -9.72 6.52
C GLY A 93 -14.39 -8.41 6.78
N TYR A 94 -13.27 -8.45 7.51
CA TYR A 94 -12.48 -7.25 7.77
C TYR A 94 -10.98 -7.45 7.53
N LEU A 95 -10.31 -6.35 7.20
CA LEU A 95 -8.86 -6.22 7.13
C LEU A 95 -8.38 -5.51 8.40
N ALA A 96 -7.33 -6.04 9.02
CA ALA A 96 -6.73 -5.50 10.24
C ALA A 96 -5.21 -5.30 10.14
N ALA A 97 -4.65 -5.47 8.95
CA ALA A 97 -3.24 -5.36 8.64
C ALA A 97 -3.07 -4.40 7.44
N PRO A 98 -1.87 -3.80 7.25
CA PRO A 98 -1.59 -3.08 6.01
C PRO A 98 -1.63 -4.03 4.81
N VAL A 99 -1.99 -3.48 3.64
CA VAL A 99 -1.85 -4.20 2.37
C VAL A 99 -0.44 -3.96 1.84
N LEU A 100 0.34 -5.04 1.72
CA LEU A 100 1.68 -4.97 1.16
C LEU A 100 1.70 -5.54 -0.26
N ILE A 101 2.40 -4.85 -1.16
CA ILE A 101 2.60 -5.27 -2.55
C ILE A 101 4.10 -5.35 -2.82
N THR A 102 4.56 -6.52 -3.26
CA THR A 102 5.97 -6.82 -3.55
C THR A 102 6.09 -7.79 -4.73
N ASN A 103 7.30 -8.24 -5.04
CA ASN A 103 7.54 -9.30 -6.04
C ASN A 103 7.19 -10.70 -5.49
N SER A 104 6.92 -11.64 -6.39
CA SER A 104 6.46 -13.01 -6.06
C SER A 104 7.35 -13.74 -5.05
N ASN A 105 8.67 -13.55 -5.13
CA ASN A 105 9.64 -14.27 -4.30
C ASN A 105 9.89 -13.58 -2.95
N SER A 106 9.24 -12.45 -2.67
CA SER A 106 9.42 -11.67 -1.43
C SER A 106 8.18 -11.65 -0.54
N ILE A 107 7.15 -12.44 -0.87
CA ILE A 107 5.88 -12.46 -0.14
C ILE A 107 6.08 -12.91 1.31
N GLY A 108 6.84 -13.99 1.53
CA GLY A 108 7.10 -14.50 2.89
C GLY A 108 7.81 -13.47 3.77
N ILE A 109 8.86 -12.82 3.28
CA ILE A 109 9.59 -11.81 4.08
C ILE A 109 8.74 -10.55 4.33
N CYS A 110 7.88 -10.16 3.39
CA CYS A 110 6.96 -9.05 3.59
C CYS A 110 5.90 -9.39 4.65
N TYR A 111 5.34 -10.61 4.62
CA TYR A 111 4.37 -11.08 5.60
C TYR A 111 4.98 -11.11 7.02
N ASP A 112 6.16 -11.70 7.18
CA ASP A 112 6.86 -11.76 8.46
C ASP A 112 7.19 -10.36 8.99
N SER A 113 7.62 -9.45 8.11
CA SER A 113 7.96 -8.08 8.47
C SER A 113 6.72 -7.28 8.88
N ALA A 114 5.59 -7.45 8.18
CA ALA A 114 4.31 -6.84 8.55
C ALA A 114 3.86 -7.31 9.93
N THR A 115 3.93 -8.61 10.18
CA THR A 115 3.56 -9.20 11.48
C THR A 115 4.41 -8.62 12.61
N LYS A 116 5.74 -8.56 12.42
CA LYS A 116 6.66 -7.95 13.40
C LYS A 116 6.32 -6.47 13.64
N TRP A 117 6.08 -5.71 12.59
CA TRP A 117 5.70 -4.29 12.70
C TRP A 117 4.40 -4.13 13.49
N MET A 118 3.37 -4.93 13.21
CA MET A 118 2.09 -4.86 13.90
C MET A 118 2.21 -5.15 15.40
N VAL A 119 3.03 -6.14 15.79
CA VAL A 119 3.30 -6.45 17.20
C VAL A 119 3.97 -5.26 17.90
N GLN A 120 4.96 -4.62 17.26
CA GLN A 120 5.62 -3.43 17.80
C GLN A 120 4.64 -2.26 17.98
N GLN A 121 3.69 -2.07 17.07
CA GLN A 121 2.66 -1.03 17.23
C GLN A 121 1.68 -1.34 18.37
N GLN A 122 1.43 -2.62 18.68
CA GLN A 122 0.60 -3.00 19.82
C GLN A 122 1.31 -2.71 21.15
N GLU A 123 2.61 -2.99 21.25
CA GLU A 123 3.41 -2.69 22.44
C GLU A 123 3.43 -1.19 22.77
N ILE A 124 3.40 -0.32 21.75
CA ILE A 124 3.32 1.14 21.93
C ILE A 124 1.92 1.59 22.40
N SER A 125 0.87 0.86 22.04
CA SER A 125 -0.51 1.20 22.41
C SER A 125 -0.90 0.81 23.85
N VAL A 126 -0.07 0.02 24.54
CA VAL A 126 -0.29 -0.40 25.95
C VAL A 126 0.65 0.28 26.95
N ALA A 127 1.56 1.13 26.48
CA ALA A 127 2.45 1.97 27.30
C ALA A 127 1.89 3.40 27.41
#